data_AF-A0A3M6K917-F1
#
_entry.id   AF-A0A3M6K917-F1
#
_cell.length_a   1.000
_cell.length_b   1.000
_cell.length_c   1.000
_cell.angle_alpha   90.00
_cell.angle_beta   90.00
_cell.angle_gamma   90.00
#
_symmetry.space_group_name_H-M   'P 1'
#
loop_
_entity.id
_entity.type
_entity.pdbx_description
1 polymer ?
#
loop_
_entity_poly.entity_id
_entity_poly.type
_entity_poly.pdbx_seq_one_letter_code
_entity_poly.pdbx_strand_id
1 'polypeptide(L)'
;MAGIDKLISISLPTKIKKKIDADTLKKIERELFLEHGMSIKLATEHFDTLLKIIKKNSDLDINDFEEECLKEIIQVKKVKENYHLTILDSKLVHFILDIFGDDETRKIIISILKSEHTIPEILRESGIPKTSGYRKIENLLINGFFIETGKVLSESKKISKIQCVFQEVLMYAKKENLIVSGIVPKKIFEKSTTMKYIIKNLE
;
A
#
# COMPACT_ATOMS: atom_id res chain seq x y z
N MET A 1 -2.81 2.10 10.15
CA MET A 1 -3.21 1.59 8.81
C MET A 1 -2.89 0.12 8.75
N ALA A 2 -3.71 -0.67 8.06
CA ALA A 2 -3.51 -2.11 8.00
C ALA A 2 -3.52 -2.61 6.56
N GLY A 3 -2.86 -3.73 6.33
CA GLY A 3 -2.80 -4.33 5.00
C GLY A 3 -2.02 -3.51 3.98
N ILE A 4 -2.60 -3.32 2.81
CA ILE A 4 -1.93 -2.71 1.65
C ILE A 4 -2.39 -1.28 1.36
N ASP A 5 -3.27 -0.72 2.18
CA ASP A 5 -3.89 0.60 1.99
C ASP A 5 -2.85 1.69 1.67
N LYS A 6 -1.74 1.69 2.41
CA LYS A 6 -0.67 2.69 2.28
C LYS A 6 0.17 2.54 1.01
N LEU A 7 0.29 1.32 0.49
CA LEU A 7 0.96 1.08 -0.78
C LEU A 7 0.09 1.58 -1.94
N ILE A 8 -1.22 1.31 -1.86
CA ILE A 8 -2.18 1.70 -2.89
C ILE A 8 -2.43 3.22 -2.89
N SER A 9 -2.30 3.90 -1.74
CA SER A 9 -2.43 5.36 -1.63
C SER A 9 -1.37 6.14 -2.42
N ILE A 10 -0.30 5.50 -2.90
CA ILE A 10 0.68 6.11 -3.82
C ILE A 10 0.01 6.53 -5.15
N SER A 11 -0.94 5.73 -5.63
CA SER A 11 -1.56 5.90 -6.94
C SER A 11 -3.03 6.30 -6.87
N LEU A 12 -3.75 5.84 -5.85
CA LEU A 12 -5.19 6.05 -5.68
C LEU A 12 -5.67 7.51 -5.75
N PRO A 13 -4.99 8.50 -5.13
CA PRO A 13 -5.40 9.91 -5.23
C PRO A 13 -5.49 10.40 -6.67
N THR A 14 -4.59 9.94 -7.55
CA THR A 14 -4.57 10.38 -8.95
C THR A 14 -5.70 9.76 -9.76
N LYS A 15 -6.15 8.55 -9.40
CA LYS A 15 -7.28 7.88 -10.05
C LYS A 15 -8.60 8.54 -9.68
N ILE A 16 -8.79 8.82 -8.38
CA ILE A 16 -9.95 9.52 -7.86
C ILE A 16 -10.09 10.90 -8.51
N LYS A 17 -9.00 11.69 -8.53
CA LYS A 17 -9.02 13.05 -9.12
C LYS A 17 -9.35 13.09 -10.61
N LYS A 18 -9.08 12.02 -11.36
CA LYS A 18 -9.38 11.94 -12.80
C LYS A 18 -10.84 11.58 -13.08
N LYS A 19 -11.52 10.92 -12.14
CA LYS A 19 -12.89 10.43 -12.31
C LYS A 19 -13.96 11.37 -11.73
N ILE A 20 -13.55 12.40 -11.01
CA ILE A 20 -14.44 13.40 -10.41
C ILE A 20 -14.23 14.72 -11.15
N ASP A 21 -15.32 15.39 -11.54
CA ASP A 21 -15.25 16.70 -12.18
C ASP A 21 -14.67 17.77 -11.23
N ALA A 22 -14.15 18.86 -11.81
CA ALA A 22 -13.40 19.85 -11.06
C ALA A 22 -14.21 20.56 -9.97
N ASP A 23 -15.51 20.77 -10.15
CA ASP A 23 -16.34 21.50 -9.19
C ASP A 23 -16.76 20.60 -8.04
N THR A 24 -17.12 19.35 -8.32
CA THR A 24 -17.36 18.33 -7.31
C THR A 24 -16.09 18.04 -6.50
N LEU A 25 -14.93 17.94 -7.17
CA LEU A 25 -13.65 17.72 -6.51
C LEU A 25 -13.32 18.84 -5.51
N LYS A 26 -13.55 20.11 -5.87
CA LYS A 26 -13.36 21.24 -4.94
C LYS A 26 -14.27 21.16 -3.72
N LYS A 27 -15.53 20.73 -3.89
CA LYS A 27 -16.46 20.53 -2.76
C LYS A 27 -15.94 19.45 -1.82
N ILE A 28 -15.52 18.31 -2.38
CA ILE A 28 -14.94 17.19 -1.63
C ILE A 28 -13.67 17.62 -0.88
N GLU A 29 -12.73 18.32 -1.54
CA GLU A 29 -11.50 18.80 -0.91
C GLU A 29 -11.79 19.78 0.23
N ARG A 30 -12.76 20.69 0.04
CA ARG A 30 -13.19 21.64 1.07
C ARG A 30 -13.81 20.92 2.27
N GLU A 31 -14.69 19.95 2.03
CA GLU A 31 -15.35 19.22 3.12
C GLU A 31 -14.38 18.34 3.90
N LEU A 32 -13.49 17.61 3.21
CA LEU A 32 -12.42 16.84 3.85
C LEU A 32 -11.54 17.71 4.75
N PHE A 33 -11.22 18.92 4.29
CA PHE A 33 -10.42 19.85 5.08
C PHE A 33 -11.19 20.40 6.29
N LEU A 34 -12.44 20.81 6.11
CA LEU A 34 -13.23 21.42 7.19
C LEU A 34 -13.69 20.41 8.25
N GLU A 35 -14.15 19.22 7.85
CA GLU A 35 -14.69 18.22 8.78
C GLU A 35 -13.61 17.32 9.39
N HIS A 36 -12.50 17.11 8.67
CA HIS A 36 -11.48 16.13 9.08
C HIS A 36 -10.04 16.64 9.08
N GLY A 37 -9.78 17.86 8.60
CA GLY A 37 -8.42 18.39 8.48
C GLY A 37 -7.54 17.60 7.50
N MET A 38 -8.15 16.90 6.54
CA MET A 38 -7.45 16.00 5.62
C MET A 38 -7.39 16.56 4.20
N SER A 39 -6.27 16.29 3.52
CA SER A 39 -6.21 16.37 2.04
C SER A 39 -6.72 15.07 1.43
N ILE A 40 -7.05 15.05 0.13
CA ILE A 40 -7.39 13.79 -0.58
C ILE A 40 -6.29 12.74 -0.43
N LYS A 41 -5.02 13.15 -0.49
CA LYS A 41 -3.88 12.23 -0.33
C LYS A 41 -3.97 11.51 1.02
N LEU A 42 -4.18 12.25 2.11
CA LEU A 42 -4.33 11.68 3.44
C LEU A 42 -5.63 10.88 3.57
N ALA A 43 -6.73 11.36 2.98
CA ALA A 43 -8.02 10.69 3.02
C ALA A 43 -8.00 9.31 2.31
N THR A 44 -7.15 9.11 1.30
CA THR A 44 -6.98 7.76 0.70
C THR A 44 -6.37 6.74 1.64
N GLU A 45 -5.70 7.17 2.72
CA GLU A 45 -5.24 6.29 3.80
C GLU A 45 -6.39 5.90 4.76
N HIS A 46 -7.51 6.60 4.67
CA HIS A 46 -8.74 6.42 5.45
C HIS A 46 -9.94 6.25 4.51
N PHE A 47 -9.86 5.24 3.64
CA PHE A 47 -10.69 5.14 2.44
C PHE A 47 -12.20 5.13 2.72
N ASP A 48 -12.66 4.46 3.78
CA ASP A 48 -14.07 4.48 4.21
C ASP A 48 -14.59 5.93 4.46
N THR A 49 -13.76 6.81 5.03
CA THR A 49 -14.11 8.22 5.25
C THR A 49 -14.16 8.98 3.93
N LEU A 50 -13.19 8.76 3.05
CA LEU A 50 -13.16 9.38 1.73
C LEU A 50 -14.41 9.03 0.91
N LEU A 51 -14.78 7.75 0.86
CA LEU A 51 -15.97 7.29 0.12
C LEU A 51 -17.26 7.92 0.66
N LYS A 52 -17.39 8.10 1.97
CA LYS A 52 -18.56 8.80 2.56
C LYS A 52 -18.67 10.25 2.08
N ILE A 53 -17.56 10.98 2.05
CA ILE A 53 -17.54 12.37 1.59
C ILE A 53 -17.83 12.45 0.08
N ILE A 54 -17.26 11.54 -0.72
CA ILE A 54 -17.55 11.44 -2.15
C ILE A 54 -19.05 11.19 -2.35
N LYS A 55 -19.65 10.25 -1.61
CA LYS A 55 -21.09 9.93 -1.69
C LYS A 55 -22.00 11.12 -1.36
N LYS A 56 -21.60 11.94 -0.39
CA LYS A 56 -22.37 13.12 0.02
C LYS A 56 -22.32 14.24 -1.02
N ASN A 57 -21.25 14.31 -1.81
CA ASN A 57 -20.98 15.42 -2.72
C ASN A 57 -21.14 15.07 -4.21
N SER A 58 -21.46 13.82 -4.56
CA SER A 58 -21.58 13.36 -5.93
C SER A 58 -22.73 12.36 -6.10
N ASP A 59 -23.26 12.26 -7.31
CA ASP A 59 -24.29 11.28 -7.69
C ASP A 59 -23.70 9.93 -8.13
N LEU A 60 -22.42 9.68 -7.83
CA LEU A 60 -21.71 8.48 -8.24
C LEU A 60 -22.19 7.24 -7.46
N ASP A 61 -22.31 6.10 -8.14
CA ASP A 61 -22.33 4.82 -7.44
C ASP A 61 -20.95 4.57 -6.84
N ILE A 62 -20.90 4.56 -5.51
CA ILE A 62 -19.66 4.44 -4.76
C ILE A 62 -18.99 3.08 -4.93
N ASN A 63 -19.77 2.01 -5.10
CA ASN A 63 -19.21 0.67 -5.27
C ASN A 63 -18.54 0.56 -6.64
N ASP A 64 -19.23 1.01 -7.69
CA ASP A 64 -18.68 1.02 -9.05
C ASP A 64 -17.47 1.96 -9.14
N PHE A 65 -17.57 3.14 -8.52
CA PHE A 65 -16.46 4.09 -8.45
C PHE A 65 -15.22 3.53 -7.75
N GLU A 66 -15.40 2.88 -6.59
CA GLU A 66 -14.32 2.21 -5.87
C GLU A 66 -13.67 1.13 -6.76
N GLU A 67 -14.48 0.27 -7.37
CA GLU A 67 -14.00 -0.81 -8.20
C GLU A 67 -13.23 -0.31 -9.42
N GLU A 68 -13.75 0.69 -10.12
CA GLU A 68 -13.10 1.32 -11.26
C GLU A 68 -11.76 1.95 -10.89
N CYS A 69 -11.68 2.64 -9.75
CA CYS A 69 -10.43 3.23 -9.28
C CYS A 69 -9.37 2.15 -9.01
N LEU A 70 -9.76 1.04 -8.38
CA LEU A 70 -8.82 -0.02 -7.98
C LEU A 70 -8.40 -0.92 -9.14
N LYS A 71 -9.31 -1.22 -10.08
CA LYS A 71 -9.01 -1.99 -11.30
C LYS A 71 -7.96 -1.32 -12.19
N GLU A 72 -7.80 0.00 -12.11
CA GLU A 72 -6.72 0.72 -12.79
C GLU A 72 -5.36 0.63 -12.08
N ILE A 73 -5.33 0.18 -10.82
CA ILE A 73 -4.11 0.15 -9.99
C ILE A 73 -3.62 -1.28 -9.84
N ILE A 74 -4.52 -2.22 -9.55
CA ILE A 74 -4.18 -3.61 -9.28
C ILE A 74 -5.19 -4.57 -9.90
N GLN A 75 -4.70 -5.76 -10.24
CA GLN A 75 -5.52 -6.94 -10.47
C GLN A 75 -5.24 -7.94 -9.36
N VAL A 76 -6.29 -8.52 -8.78
CA VAL A 76 -6.20 -9.45 -7.67
C VAL A 76 -6.74 -10.82 -8.09
N LYS A 77 -6.01 -11.88 -7.72
CA LYS A 77 -6.43 -13.27 -7.89
C LYS A 77 -6.22 -14.02 -6.58
N LYS A 78 -7.21 -14.79 -6.13
CA LYS A 78 -7.06 -15.68 -4.96
C LYS A 78 -6.19 -16.87 -5.34
N VAL A 79 -5.17 -17.17 -4.54
CA VAL A 79 -4.24 -18.29 -4.76
C VAL A 79 -4.06 -19.05 -3.44
N LYS A 80 -4.73 -20.19 -3.31
CA LYS A 80 -4.85 -20.95 -2.05
C LYS A 80 -5.41 -20.04 -0.94
N GLU A 81 -4.66 -19.87 0.15
CA GLU A 81 -5.01 -18.95 1.25
C GLU A 81 -4.56 -17.51 1.01
N ASN A 82 -3.71 -17.24 0.01
CA ASN A 82 -3.11 -15.93 -0.22
C ASN A 82 -3.73 -15.23 -1.45
N TYR A 83 -3.28 -14.00 -1.71
CA TYR A 83 -3.70 -13.21 -2.85
C TYR A 83 -2.51 -12.90 -3.75
N HIS A 84 -2.64 -13.17 -5.05
CA HIS A 84 -1.72 -12.72 -6.08
C HIS A 84 -2.17 -11.37 -6.59
N LEU A 85 -1.33 -10.35 -6.40
CA LEU A 85 -1.57 -8.98 -6.86
C LEU A 85 -0.68 -8.71 -8.06
N THR A 86 -1.27 -8.27 -9.16
CA THR A 86 -0.55 -7.71 -10.30
C THR A 86 -0.73 -6.19 -10.28
N ILE A 87 0.36 -5.45 -10.32
CA ILE A 87 0.35 -3.98 -10.32
C ILE A 87 0.17 -3.50 -11.76
N LEU A 88 -0.88 -2.71 -11.99
CA LEU A 88 -1.25 -2.17 -13.30
C LEU A 88 -0.88 -0.69 -13.45
N ASP A 89 -0.85 0.05 -12.35
CA ASP A 89 -0.50 1.46 -12.36
C ASP A 89 1.02 1.66 -12.55
N SER A 90 1.39 2.41 -13.59
CA SER A 90 2.79 2.62 -13.95
C SER A 90 3.58 3.33 -12.86
N LYS A 91 2.98 4.29 -12.14
CA LYS A 91 3.67 5.00 -11.05
C LYS A 91 4.03 4.03 -9.92
N LEU A 92 3.12 3.11 -9.58
CA LEU A 92 3.38 2.09 -8.56
C LEU A 92 4.41 1.04 -9.05
N VAL A 93 4.39 0.67 -10.33
CA VAL A 93 5.43 -0.18 -10.95
C VAL A 93 6.81 0.46 -10.82
N HIS A 94 6.98 1.71 -11.25
CA HIS A 94 8.27 2.41 -11.18
C HIS A 94 8.74 2.55 -9.74
N PHE A 95 7.84 2.88 -8.81
CA PHE A 95 8.16 2.95 -7.39
C PHE A 95 8.73 1.63 -6.84
N ILE A 96 8.12 0.49 -7.19
CA ILE A 96 8.61 -0.82 -6.75
C ILE A 96 9.97 -1.11 -7.40
N LEU A 97 10.14 -0.81 -8.69
CA LEU A 97 11.42 -0.99 -9.37
C LEU A 97 12.53 -0.14 -8.76
N ASP A 98 12.27 1.12 -8.41
CA ASP A 98 13.23 2.01 -7.75
C ASP A 98 13.70 1.43 -6.40
N ILE A 99 12.76 0.89 -5.63
CA ILE A 99 13.05 0.20 -4.37
C ILE A 99 13.96 -1.00 -4.58
N PHE A 100 13.70 -1.83 -5.60
CA PHE A 100 14.50 -3.02 -5.88
C PHE A 100 15.81 -2.71 -6.62
N GLY A 101 15.91 -1.56 -7.29
CA GLY A 101 17.12 -1.09 -7.96
C GLY A 101 18.22 -0.70 -6.96
N ASP A 102 17.85 -0.10 -5.83
CA ASP A 102 18.77 0.27 -4.76
C ASP A 102 19.30 -0.96 -3.99
N ASP A 103 20.62 -1.11 -3.92
CA ASP A 103 21.27 -2.30 -3.35
C ASP A 103 20.98 -2.50 -1.85
N GLU A 104 21.05 -1.44 -1.06
CA GLU A 104 20.81 -1.53 0.39
C GLU A 104 19.34 -1.86 0.68
N THR A 105 18.42 -1.22 -0.04
CA THR A 105 16.97 -1.43 0.10
C THR A 105 16.59 -2.85 -0.30
N ARG A 106 17.17 -3.36 -1.39
CA ARG A 106 16.99 -4.74 -1.83
C ARG A 106 17.47 -5.74 -0.77
N LYS A 107 18.64 -5.54 -0.17
CA LYS A 107 19.15 -6.38 0.94
C LYS A 107 18.21 -6.38 2.14
N ILE A 108 17.70 -5.20 2.52
CA ILE A 108 16.72 -5.03 3.60
C ILE A 108 15.41 -5.78 3.31
N ILE A 109 14.91 -5.74 2.07
CA ILE A 109 13.67 -6.44 1.70
C ILE A 109 13.86 -7.95 1.73
N ILE A 110 14.96 -8.44 1.16
CA ILE A 110 15.25 -9.88 1.11
C ILE A 110 15.36 -10.46 2.53
N SER A 111 15.90 -9.72 3.51
CA SER A 111 16.04 -10.21 4.88
C SER A 111 14.72 -10.37 5.64
N ILE A 112 13.60 -9.80 5.17
CA ILE A 112 12.30 -9.85 5.89
C ILE A 112 11.12 -10.38 5.05
N LEU A 113 11.35 -10.77 3.80
CA LEU A 113 10.28 -11.09 2.83
C LEU A 113 9.26 -12.13 3.35
N LYS A 114 9.66 -13.07 4.22
CA LYS A 114 8.76 -14.14 4.73
C LYS A 114 8.67 -14.21 6.25
N SER A 115 9.16 -13.20 6.97
CA SER A 115 9.26 -13.20 8.43
C SER A 115 8.90 -11.85 9.01
N GLU A 116 8.71 -11.80 10.32
CA GLU A 116 8.50 -10.56 11.05
C GLU A 116 9.74 -10.25 11.87
N HIS A 117 10.30 -9.06 11.70
CA HIS A 117 11.53 -8.64 12.34
C HIS A 117 11.38 -7.24 12.95
N THR A 118 12.12 -6.99 14.02
CA THR A 118 12.36 -5.64 14.53
C THR A 118 13.43 -4.94 13.69
N ILE A 119 13.46 -3.60 13.71
CA ILE A 119 14.49 -2.85 12.96
C ILE A 119 15.93 -3.32 13.27
N PRO A 120 16.33 -3.54 14.54
CA PRO A 120 17.66 -4.07 14.84
C PRO A 120 17.97 -5.41 14.19
N GLU A 121 16.98 -6.31 14.09
CA GLU A 121 17.13 -7.62 13.45
C GLU A 121 17.31 -7.46 11.93
N ILE A 122 16.50 -6.61 11.30
CA ILE A 122 16.63 -6.29 9.86
C ILE A 122 18.03 -5.75 9.56
N LEU A 123 18.52 -4.80 10.36
CA LEU A 123 19.85 -4.21 10.16
C LEU A 123 20.97 -5.24 10.30
N ARG A 124 20.84 -6.15 11.28
CA ARG A 124 21.81 -7.23 11.51
C ARG A 124 21.84 -8.22 10.34
N GLU A 125 20.67 -8.64 9.85
CA GLU A 125 20.55 -9.63 8.78
C GLU A 125 20.88 -9.07 7.40
N SER A 126 20.55 -7.81 7.15
CA SER A 126 20.85 -7.14 5.87
C SER A 126 22.30 -6.65 5.78
N GLY A 127 23.02 -6.53 6.90
CA GLY A 127 24.40 -6.05 6.95
C GLY A 127 24.58 -4.57 6.58
N ILE A 128 23.49 -3.79 6.58
CA ILE A 128 23.49 -2.38 6.17
C ILE A 128 23.90 -1.47 7.33
N PRO A 129 24.70 -0.40 7.08
CA PRO A 129 25.03 0.58 8.10
C PRO A 129 23.79 1.18 8.76
N LYS A 130 23.81 1.30 10.10
CA LYS A 130 22.63 1.73 10.90
C LYS A 130 21.97 2.98 10.35
N THR A 131 22.71 4.08 10.17
CA THR A 131 22.14 5.38 9.76
C THR A 131 21.40 5.30 8.43
N SER A 132 21.97 4.64 7.42
CA SER A 132 21.31 4.47 6.12
C SER A 132 20.14 3.48 6.21
N GLY A 133 20.34 2.36 6.91
CA GLY A 133 19.34 1.32 7.06
C GLY A 133 18.08 1.79 7.78
N TYR A 134 18.20 2.54 8.89
CA TYR A 134 17.04 3.14 9.56
C TYR A 134 16.24 4.04 8.61
N ARG A 135 16.91 4.95 7.89
CA ARG A 135 16.24 5.84 6.92
C ARG A 135 15.51 5.07 5.82
N LYS A 136 16.12 4.00 5.30
CA LYS A 136 15.52 3.17 4.25
C LYS A 136 14.34 2.37 4.76
N ILE A 137 14.44 1.78 5.96
CA ILE A 137 13.33 1.05 6.60
C ILE A 137 12.15 1.99 6.89
N GLU A 138 12.42 3.19 7.42
CA GLU A 138 11.39 4.21 7.62
C GLU A 138 10.71 4.60 6.30
N ASN A 139 11.46 4.78 5.21
CA ASN A 139 10.87 5.04 3.90
C ASN A 139 9.97 3.89 3.41
N LEU A 140 10.36 2.62 3.65
CA LEU A 140 9.54 1.46 3.29
C LEU A 140 8.25 1.38 4.13
N LEU A 141 8.29 1.78 5.41
CA LEU A 141 7.11 1.92 6.28
C LEU A 141 6.22 3.10 5.89
N ILE A 142 6.83 4.23 5.51
CA ILE A 142 6.11 5.43 5.05
C ILE A 142 5.33 5.12 3.78
N ASN A 143 5.91 4.36 2.85
CA ASN A 143 5.26 4.06 1.57
C ASN A 143 4.42 2.77 1.58
N GLY A 144 4.31 2.09 2.74
CA GLY A 144 3.47 0.91 2.87
C GLY A 144 4.02 -0.36 2.23
N PHE A 145 5.29 -0.38 1.83
CA PHE A 145 5.93 -1.62 1.38
C PHE A 145 6.23 -2.55 2.57
N PHE A 146 6.56 -1.93 3.72
CA PHE A 146 6.60 -2.56 5.04
C PHE A 146 5.43 -2.08 5.89
N ILE A 147 4.99 -2.94 6.81
CA ILE A 147 3.94 -2.64 7.79
C ILE A 147 4.36 -3.05 9.19
N GLU A 148 3.82 -2.37 10.20
CA GLU A 148 3.94 -2.78 11.59
C GLU A 148 2.89 -3.86 11.91
N THR A 149 3.33 -5.03 12.39
CA THR A 149 2.45 -6.17 12.71
C THR A 149 2.16 -6.33 14.20
N GLY A 150 2.96 -5.69 15.05
CA GLY A 150 2.80 -5.76 16.50
C GLY A 150 3.98 -5.13 17.24
N LYS A 151 4.06 -5.36 18.55
CA LYS A 151 5.16 -4.89 19.39
C LYS A 151 5.69 -6.02 20.26
N VAL A 152 7.00 -6.09 20.44
CA VAL A 152 7.68 -6.96 21.40
C VAL A 152 8.26 -6.14 22.53
N LEU A 153 8.26 -6.70 23.73
CA LEU A 153 8.96 -6.10 24.86
C LEU A 153 10.42 -6.53 24.78
N SER A 154 11.33 -5.57 24.63
CA SER A 154 12.77 -5.79 24.73
C SER A 154 13.29 -4.92 25.87
N GLU A 155 13.87 -5.58 26.88
CA GLU A 155 14.30 -4.98 28.16
C GLU A 155 13.15 -4.25 28.88
N SER A 156 12.84 -3.02 28.47
CA SER A 156 11.74 -2.21 29.01
C SER A 156 11.07 -1.33 27.95
N LYS A 157 11.45 -1.49 26.67
CA LYS A 157 10.90 -0.73 25.54
C LYS A 157 10.05 -1.63 24.66
N LYS A 158 8.90 -1.11 24.25
CA LYS A 158 8.07 -1.75 23.22
C LYS A 158 8.67 -1.45 21.85
N ILE A 159 9.20 -2.47 21.19
CA ILE A 159 9.80 -2.38 19.86
C ILE A 159 8.82 -2.95 18.84
N SER A 160 8.59 -2.19 17.77
CA SER A 160 7.73 -2.58 16.66
C SER A 160 8.27 -3.78 15.90
N LYS A 161 7.41 -4.77 15.66
CA LYS A 161 7.63 -5.82 14.65
C LYS A 161 7.16 -5.31 13.30
N ILE A 162 7.99 -5.54 12.30
CA ILE A 162 7.78 -5.13 10.93
C ILE A 162 7.63 -6.39 10.08
N GLN A 163 6.82 -6.31 9.04
CA GLN A 163 6.70 -7.34 8.01
C GLN A 163 6.67 -6.68 6.63
N CYS A 164 7.23 -7.34 5.62
CA CYS A 164 6.95 -6.98 4.24
C CYS A 164 5.50 -7.33 3.87
N VAL A 165 4.86 -6.47 3.09
CA VAL A 165 3.52 -6.73 2.53
C VAL A 165 3.52 -7.96 1.62
N PHE A 166 4.60 -8.15 0.86
CA PHE A 166 4.74 -9.25 -0.08
C PHE A 166 5.57 -10.39 0.52
N GLN A 167 5.16 -11.63 0.26
CA GLN A 167 5.95 -12.85 0.50
C GLN A 167 6.83 -13.24 -0.68
N GLU A 168 6.48 -12.72 -1.85
CA GLU A 168 7.14 -12.96 -3.11
C GLU A 168 6.87 -11.75 -4.01
N VAL A 169 7.89 -11.31 -4.74
CA VAL A 169 7.77 -10.25 -5.75
C VAL A 169 8.39 -10.77 -7.04
N LEU A 170 7.60 -10.75 -8.12
CA LEU A 170 7.99 -11.12 -9.46
C LEU A 170 7.99 -9.86 -10.33
N MET A 171 9.12 -9.59 -10.97
CA MET A 171 9.30 -8.48 -11.87
C MET A 171 9.84 -9.02 -13.19
N TYR A 172 9.17 -8.70 -14.30
CA TYR A 172 9.62 -9.11 -15.62
C TYR A 172 9.36 -8.03 -16.66
N ALA A 173 10.28 -7.93 -17.61
CA ALA A 173 10.18 -7.03 -18.75
C ALA A 173 9.75 -7.82 -19.99
N LYS A 174 8.76 -7.31 -20.70
CA LYS A 174 8.38 -7.72 -22.05
C LYS A 174 8.62 -6.54 -22.98
N LYS A 175 8.67 -6.80 -24.30
CA LYS A 175 8.70 -5.73 -25.30
C LYS A 175 7.54 -4.77 -24.98
N GLU A 176 7.89 -3.52 -24.66
CA GLU A 176 6.98 -2.40 -24.34
C GLU A 176 6.28 -2.43 -22.96
N ASN A 177 6.47 -3.44 -22.11
CA ASN A 177 5.79 -3.48 -20.82
C ASN A 177 6.66 -4.02 -19.68
N LEU A 178 6.59 -3.34 -18.53
CA LEU A 178 7.14 -3.79 -17.26
C LEU A 178 6.00 -4.30 -16.40
N ILE A 179 6.11 -5.52 -15.90
CA ILE A 179 5.08 -6.14 -15.08
C ILE A 179 5.65 -6.49 -13.72
N VAL A 180 4.98 -5.99 -12.69
CA VAL A 180 5.27 -6.26 -11.29
C VAL A 180 4.09 -6.99 -10.69
N SER A 181 4.35 -8.10 -10.01
CA SER A 181 3.32 -8.82 -9.26
C SER A 181 3.90 -9.43 -8.00
N GLY A 182 3.06 -9.81 -7.05
CA GLY A 182 3.52 -10.42 -5.81
C GLY A 182 2.44 -11.15 -5.06
N ILE A 183 2.87 -11.98 -4.10
CA ILE A 183 1.97 -12.74 -3.22
C ILE A 183 1.82 -11.97 -1.91
N VAL A 184 0.58 -11.62 -1.56
CA VAL A 184 0.24 -10.98 -0.28
C VAL A 184 -0.44 -11.99 0.63
N PRO A 185 0.01 -12.14 1.89
CA PRO A 185 -0.64 -13.00 2.87
C PRO A 185 -2.09 -12.61 3.13
N LYS A 186 -2.97 -13.61 3.33
CA LYS A 186 -4.37 -13.41 3.77
C LYS A 186 -4.50 -12.39 4.89
N LYS A 187 -3.73 -12.60 5.96
CA LYS A 187 -3.72 -11.80 7.19
C LYS A 187 -3.37 -10.32 6.97
N ILE A 188 -2.68 -10.01 5.87
CA ILE A 188 -2.33 -8.64 5.48
C ILE A 188 -3.43 -8.11 4.58
N PHE A 189 -3.77 -8.85 3.53
CA PHE A 189 -4.72 -8.41 2.50
C PHE A 189 -6.10 -8.12 3.09
N GLU A 190 -6.64 -9.00 3.93
CA GLU A 190 -7.98 -8.87 4.51
C GLU A 190 -8.10 -7.78 5.58
N LYS A 191 -6.97 -7.27 6.09
CA LYS A 191 -6.97 -6.10 6.99
C LYS A 191 -7.05 -4.78 6.23
N SER A 192 -6.86 -4.79 4.91
CA SER A 192 -6.86 -3.60 4.08
C SER A 192 -8.29 -3.05 3.97
N THR A 193 -8.48 -1.80 4.37
CA THR A 193 -9.79 -1.14 4.26
C THR A 193 -10.19 -0.88 2.81
N THR A 194 -9.20 -0.69 1.94
CA THR A 194 -9.37 -0.40 0.51
C THR A 194 -9.66 -1.67 -0.31
N MET A 195 -9.46 -2.87 0.25
CA MET A 195 -9.66 -4.13 -0.49
C MET A 195 -10.97 -4.83 -0.16
N LYS A 196 -11.77 -4.31 0.79
CA LYS A 196 -13.00 -4.97 1.26
C LYS A 196 -13.94 -5.32 0.11
N TYR A 197 -14.15 -4.40 -0.83
CA TYR A 197 -15.04 -4.61 -1.97
C TYR A 197 -14.47 -5.67 -2.93
N ILE A 198 -13.17 -5.61 -3.24
CA ILE A 198 -12.50 -6.61 -4.08
C ILE A 198 -12.60 -8.02 -3.46
N ILE A 199 -12.40 -8.14 -2.14
CA ILE A 199 -12.51 -9.42 -1.44
C ILE A 199 -13.91 -10.00 -1.60
N LYS A 200 -14.94 -9.18 -1.40
CA LYS A 200 -16.34 -9.60 -1.55
C LYS A 200 -16.67 -10.12 -2.96
N ASN A 201 -16.04 -9.57 -3.99
CA ASN A 201 -16.23 -10.01 -5.38
C ASN A 201 -15.38 -11.23 -5.77
N LEU A 202 -14.46 -11.68 -4.91
CA LEU A 202 -13.60 -12.85 -5.13
C LEU A 202 -14.10 -14.11 -4.39
N GLU A 203 -15.10 -13.97 -3.52
CA GLU A 203 -15.82 -15.05 -2.84
C GLU A 203 -17.01 -15.54 -3.66
#